data_AF-A0A932EL48-F1
#
_entry.id   AF-A0A932EL48-F1
#
_cell.length_a   1.000
_cell.length_b   1.000
_cell.length_c   1.000
_cell.angle_alpha   90.00
_cell.angle_beta   90.00
_cell.angle_gamma   90.00
#
_symmetry.space_group_name_H-M   'P 1'
#
loop_
_entity.id
_entity.type
_entity.pdbx_description
1 polymer ?
#
loop_
_entity_poly.entity_id
_entity_poly.type
_entity_poly.pdbx_seq_one_letter_code
_entity_poly.pdbx_strand_id
1 'polypeptide(L)'
;MPHIKEERTLVLIKPDGVQRGLIGEIIQRYERIGLKLAGIKIVVPTAEHVEQHYLLDPDWTRKAGEKAIESYRKKGILPPSENPMEVGERVLDGLKRYLTAGPVIAMVWQGAHVVSIVRKLTGGTEPLTSDVGTIRGDFVLDSYQMADMDKRAVRNLIHASGTVEEAGKEIAHWFSQNELMDYKLIQERILYDVNLDGILE
;
A
#
# COMPACT_ATOMS: atom_id res chain seq x y z
N MET A 1 11.27 -18.77 10.07
CA MET A 1 10.83 -17.65 9.21
C MET A 1 11.01 -18.11 7.77
N PRO A 2 10.07 -17.83 6.86
CA PRO A 2 10.27 -18.10 5.44
C PRO A 2 11.54 -17.39 4.95
N HIS A 3 12.15 -17.91 3.90
CA HIS A 3 13.34 -17.27 3.34
C HIS A 3 12.98 -15.87 2.82
N ILE A 4 13.89 -14.90 2.89
CA ILE A 4 13.67 -13.51 2.44
C ILE A 4 13.07 -13.42 1.02
N LYS A 5 13.40 -14.35 0.12
CA LYS A 5 12.92 -14.41 -1.28
C LYS A 5 11.45 -14.84 -1.40
N GLU A 6 10.89 -15.39 -0.33
CA GLU A 6 9.51 -15.87 -0.23
C GLU A 6 8.63 -14.89 0.54
N GLU A 7 9.17 -13.75 0.99
CA GLU A 7 8.37 -12.69 1.60
C GLU A 7 7.28 -12.24 0.62
N ARG A 8 6.12 -11.91 1.19
CA ARG A 8 4.96 -11.38 0.47
C ARG A 8 4.53 -10.05 1.09
N THR A 9 3.95 -9.18 0.27
CA THR A 9 3.36 -7.91 0.72
C THR A 9 2.00 -7.69 0.06
N LEU A 10 1.08 -7.03 0.77
CA LEU A 10 -0.17 -6.56 0.18
C LEU A 10 0.05 -5.18 -0.44
N VAL A 11 -0.52 -5.00 -1.63
CA VAL A 11 -0.64 -3.71 -2.29
C VAL A 11 -2.09 -3.52 -2.71
N LEU A 12 -2.67 -2.34 -2.42
CA LEU A 12 -3.99 -1.97 -2.91
C LEU A 12 -3.86 -0.78 -3.84
N ILE A 13 -4.39 -0.89 -5.07
CA ILE A 13 -4.67 0.28 -5.92
C ILE A 13 -6.04 0.79 -5.50
N LYS A 14 -6.07 2.02 -4.97
CA LYS A 14 -7.26 2.71 -4.47
C LYS A 14 -8.14 3.20 -5.63
N PRO A 15 -9.38 3.64 -5.35
CA PRO A 15 -10.34 3.92 -6.42
C PRO A 15 -9.89 5.00 -7.41
N ASP A 16 -9.15 6.02 -6.97
CA ASP A 16 -8.55 7.03 -7.85
C ASP A 16 -7.52 6.42 -8.83
N GLY A 17 -6.73 5.42 -8.43
CA GLY A 17 -5.80 4.74 -9.33
C GLY A 17 -6.52 3.90 -10.39
N VAL A 18 -7.62 3.24 -10.00
CA VAL A 18 -8.47 2.49 -10.93
C VAL A 18 -9.17 3.42 -11.92
N GLN A 19 -9.83 4.47 -11.42
CA GLN A 19 -10.59 5.43 -12.24
C GLN A 19 -9.71 6.23 -13.21
N ARG A 20 -8.42 6.38 -12.90
CA ARG A 20 -7.45 7.04 -13.78
C ARG A 20 -6.76 6.10 -14.77
N GLY A 21 -7.12 4.82 -14.78
CA GLY A 21 -6.54 3.83 -15.70
C GLY A 21 -5.07 3.48 -15.41
N LEU A 22 -4.62 3.64 -14.16
CA LEU A 22 -3.21 3.46 -13.77
C LEU A 22 -2.86 2.02 -13.35
N ILE A 23 -3.77 1.06 -13.53
CA ILE A 23 -3.56 -0.34 -13.10
C ILE A 23 -2.31 -0.94 -13.76
N GLY A 24 -2.22 -0.86 -15.09
CA GLY A 24 -1.08 -1.41 -15.84
C GLY A 24 0.24 -0.72 -15.49
N GLU A 25 0.23 0.61 -15.39
CA GLU A 25 1.40 1.41 -15.02
C GLU A 25 1.96 1.00 -13.66
N ILE A 26 1.09 0.82 -12.66
CA ILE A 26 1.47 0.42 -11.30
C ILE A 26 2.02 -1.01 -11.29
N ILE A 27 1.32 -1.96 -11.92
CA ILE A 27 1.76 -3.36 -12.01
C ILE A 27 3.16 -3.42 -12.66
N GLN A 28 3.35 -2.70 -13.76
CA GLN A 28 4.63 -2.67 -14.49
C GLN A 28 5.79 -2.17 -13.61
N ARG A 29 5.56 -1.26 -12.65
CA ARG A 29 6.62 -0.81 -11.71
C ARG A 29 7.20 -1.95 -10.89
N TYR A 30 6.37 -2.93 -10.54
CA TYR A 30 6.76 -4.08 -9.72
C TYR A 30 7.30 -5.23 -10.57
N GLU A 31 6.65 -5.54 -11.70
CA GLU A 31 7.10 -6.62 -12.60
C GLU A 31 8.48 -6.33 -13.20
N ARG A 32 8.76 -5.07 -13.58
CA ARG A 32 10.03 -4.69 -14.24
C ARG A 32 11.27 -4.94 -13.37
N ILE A 33 11.11 -5.05 -12.06
CA ILE A 33 12.20 -5.33 -11.12
C ILE A 33 12.23 -6.82 -10.68
N GLY A 34 11.36 -7.65 -11.23
CA GLY A 34 11.32 -9.09 -10.99
C GLY A 34 10.47 -9.54 -9.81
N LEU A 35 9.54 -8.70 -9.30
CA LEU A 35 8.59 -9.15 -8.30
C LEU A 35 7.52 -10.07 -8.93
N LYS A 36 7.12 -11.12 -8.21
CA LYS A 36 6.13 -12.09 -8.65
C LYS A 36 4.73 -11.71 -8.14
N LEU A 37 3.75 -11.63 -9.04
CA LEU A 37 2.35 -11.40 -8.67
C LEU A 37 1.70 -12.71 -8.21
N ALA A 38 1.61 -12.94 -6.90
CA ALA A 38 1.08 -14.18 -6.33
C ALA A 38 -0.45 -14.20 -6.22
N GLY A 39 -1.11 -13.04 -6.27
CA GLY A 39 -2.57 -12.94 -6.23
C GLY A 39 -3.06 -11.57 -6.66
N ILE A 40 -4.21 -11.51 -7.33
CA ILE A 40 -4.84 -10.26 -7.76
C ILE A 40 -6.35 -10.41 -7.79
N LYS A 41 -7.09 -9.40 -7.32
CA LYS A 41 -8.54 -9.30 -7.53
C LYS A 41 -9.03 -7.86 -7.52
N ILE A 42 -10.13 -7.63 -8.23
CA ILE A 42 -10.88 -6.37 -8.20
C ILE A 42 -12.09 -6.52 -7.26
N VAL A 43 -12.28 -5.57 -6.36
CA VAL A 43 -13.32 -5.63 -5.32
C VAL A 43 -13.79 -4.21 -5.00
N VAL A 44 -15.08 -4.06 -4.68
CA VAL A 44 -15.58 -2.87 -3.99
C VAL A 44 -15.74 -3.26 -2.52
N PRO A 45 -14.82 -2.84 -1.62
CA PRO A 45 -14.84 -3.29 -0.23
C PRO A 45 -16.00 -2.63 0.53
N THR A 46 -16.50 -3.28 1.57
CA THR A 46 -17.45 -2.66 2.51
C THR A 46 -16.71 -1.75 3.48
N ALA A 47 -17.43 -0.81 4.11
CA ALA A 47 -16.83 0.08 5.10
C ALA A 47 -16.28 -0.69 6.31
N GLU A 48 -16.94 -1.78 6.71
CA GLU A 48 -16.49 -2.70 7.77
C GLU A 48 -15.19 -3.41 7.37
N HIS A 49 -15.08 -3.90 6.13
CA HIS A 49 -13.86 -4.56 5.65
C HIS A 49 -12.66 -3.60 5.64
N VAL A 50 -12.87 -2.34 5.25
CA VAL A 50 -11.83 -1.29 5.28
C VAL A 50 -11.44 -0.93 6.71
N GLU A 51 -12.41 -0.83 7.62
CA GLU A 51 -12.16 -0.56 9.03
C GLU A 51 -11.33 -1.65 9.68
N GLN A 52 -11.72 -2.91 9.49
CA GLN A 52 -10.97 -4.07 9.99
C GLN A 52 -9.54 -4.09 9.45
N HIS A 53 -9.33 -3.76 8.18
CA HIS A 53 -7.99 -3.68 7.58
C HIS A 53 -7.05 -2.73 8.36
N TYR A 54 -7.53 -1.54 8.73
CA TYR A 54 -6.71 -0.59 9.50
C TYR A 54 -6.57 -0.96 10.98
N LEU A 55 -7.57 -1.64 11.56
CA LEU A 55 -7.57 -2.04 12.96
C LEU A 55 -6.88 -3.40 13.23
N LEU A 56 -6.25 -4.01 12.22
CA LEU A 56 -5.37 -5.18 12.40
C LEU A 56 -4.20 -4.88 13.35
N ASP A 57 -3.75 -3.62 13.39
CA ASP A 57 -2.88 -3.09 14.45
C ASP A 57 -3.77 -2.35 15.49
N PRO A 58 -3.87 -2.87 16.73
CA PRO A 58 -4.68 -2.25 17.78
C PRO A 58 -4.26 -0.81 18.11
N ASP A 59 -3.01 -0.44 17.84
CA ASP A 59 -2.49 0.91 18.08
C ASP A 59 -2.68 1.85 16.88
N TRP A 60 -3.23 1.37 15.76
CA TRP A 60 -3.27 2.13 14.51
C TRP A 60 -3.98 3.46 14.66
N THR A 61 -5.15 3.48 15.32
CA THR A 61 -5.96 4.69 15.51
C THR A 61 -5.17 5.78 16.24
N ARG A 62 -4.50 5.40 17.34
CA ARG A 62 -3.66 6.32 18.11
C ARG A 62 -2.49 6.83 17.27
N LYS A 63 -1.74 5.93 16.60
CA LYS A 63 -0.58 6.28 15.76
C LYS A 63 -0.97 7.21 14.60
N ALA A 64 -2.10 6.94 13.94
CA ALA A 64 -2.62 7.76 12.86
C ALA A 64 -3.01 9.16 13.35
N GLY A 65 -3.67 9.23 14.51
CA GLY A 65 -4.02 10.48 15.17
C GLY A 65 -2.82 11.31 15.59
N GLU A 66 -1.82 10.70 16.24
CA GLU A 66 -0.57 11.36 16.63
C GLU A 66 0.14 11.98 15.41
N LYS A 67 0.27 11.20 14.33
CA LYS A 67 0.89 11.66 13.08
C LYS A 67 0.10 12.79 12.43
N ALA A 68 -1.23 12.72 12.45
CA ALA A 68 -2.08 13.78 11.92
C ALA A 68 -1.95 15.07 12.74
N ILE A 69 -1.98 14.99 14.07
CA ILE A 69 -1.77 16.13 14.98
C ILE A 69 -0.40 16.77 14.73
N GLU A 70 0.66 15.96 14.62
CA GLU A 70 2.00 16.46 14.31
C GLU A 70 2.05 17.17 12.95
N SER A 71 1.34 16.63 11.94
CA SER A 71 1.22 17.26 10.62
C SER A 71 0.53 18.63 10.68
N TYR A 72 -0.56 18.76 11.44
CA TYR A 72 -1.22 20.05 11.68
C TYR A 72 -0.27 21.06 12.32
N ARG A 73 0.43 20.67 13.39
CA ARG A 73 1.38 21.52 14.10
C ARG A 73 2.55 21.99 13.22
N LYS A 74 3.12 21.10 12.39
CA LYS A 74 4.20 21.46 11.45
C LYS A 74 3.78 22.50 10.41
N LYS A 75 2.48 22.58 10.09
CA LYS A 75 1.93 23.58 9.16
C LYS A 75 1.51 24.88 9.86
N GLY A 76 1.64 24.97 11.19
CA GLY A 76 1.13 26.10 11.97
C GLY A 76 -0.40 26.16 12.04
N ILE A 77 -1.09 25.03 11.81
CA ILE A 77 -2.55 24.93 11.86
C ILE A 77 -2.94 24.21 13.16
N LEU A 78 -3.98 24.69 13.84
CA LEU A 78 -4.51 24.01 15.00
C LEU A 78 -5.15 22.68 14.60
N PRO A 79 -4.80 21.56 15.25
CA PRO A 79 -5.45 20.29 14.98
C PRO A 79 -6.92 20.36 15.39
N PRO A 80 -7.79 19.55 14.76
CA PRO A 80 -9.21 19.52 15.09
C PRO A 80 -9.52 19.03 16.51
N SER A 81 -8.60 18.31 17.13
CA SER A 81 -8.62 17.85 18.52
C SER A 81 -7.18 17.56 18.97
N GLU A 82 -6.91 17.69 20.26
CA GLU A 82 -5.64 17.27 20.88
C GLU A 82 -5.65 15.80 21.29
N ASN A 83 -6.81 15.13 21.24
CA ASN A 83 -6.96 13.71 21.52
C ASN A 83 -6.60 12.87 20.28
N PRO A 84 -5.51 12.08 20.30
CA PRO A 84 -5.12 11.27 19.14
C PRO A 84 -6.18 10.25 18.73
N MET A 85 -7.00 9.74 19.65
CA MET A 85 -8.04 8.78 19.31
C MET A 85 -9.12 9.40 18.43
N GLU A 86 -9.62 10.59 18.81
CA GLU A 86 -10.63 11.32 18.02
C GLU A 86 -10.10 11.71 16.64
N VAL A 87 -8.83 12.13 16.55
CA VAL A 87 -8.22 12.46 15.25
C VAL A 87 -8.02 11.20 14.41
N GLY A 88 -7.59 10.10 15.02
CA GLY A 88 -7.43 8.80 14.36
C GLY A 88 -8.75 8.27 13.78
N GLU A 89 -9.84 8.36 14.53
CA GLU A 89 -11.19 7.99 14.06
C GLU A 89 -11.63 8.82 12.85
N ARG A 90 -11.35 10.13 12.85
CA ARG A 90 -11.63 10.99 11.69
C ARG A 90 -10.83 10.59 10.46
N VAL A 91 -9.56 10.21 10.64
CA VAL A 91 -8.71 9.70 9.55
C VAL A 91 -9.28 8.40 9.02
N LEU A 92 -9.69 7.49 9.92
CA LEU A 92 -10.31 6.21 9.56
C LEU A 92 -11.58 6.41 8.74
N ASP A 93 -12.46 7.31 9.17
CA ASP A 93 -13.69 7.66 8.43
C ASP A 93 -13.39 8.20 7.03
N GLY A 94 -12.36 9.04 6.89
CA GLY A 94 -11.90 9.54 5.60
C GLY A 94 -11.41 8.41 4.69
N LEU A 95 -10.67 7.44 5.24
CA LEU A 95 -10.17 6.29 4.51
C LEU A 95 -11.29 5.31 4.11
N LYS A 96 -12.27 5.08 5.00
CA LYS A 96 -13.48 4.31 4.71
C LYS A 96 -14.20 4.92 3.51
N ARG A 97 -14.54 6.21 3.56
CA ARG A 97 -15.20 6.91 2.43
C ARG A 97 -14.41 6.83 1.14
N TYR A 98 -13.09 6.92 1.22
CA TYR A 98 -12.23 6.89 0.05
C TYR A 98 -12.16 5.50 -0.59
N LEU A 99 -11.92 4.44 0.19
CA LEU A 99 -11.77 3.07 -0.32
C LEU A 99 -13.10 2.44 -0.75
N THR A 100 -14.23 2.88 -0.19
CA THR A 100 -15.56 2.40 -0.60
C THR A 100 -16.19 3.20 -1.74
N ALA A 101 -15.55 4.28 -2.21
CA ALA A 101 -16.07 5.12 -3.29
C ALA A 101 -16.05 4.44 -4.67
N GLY A 102 -15.35 3.32 -4.82
CA GLY A 102 -15.25 2.61 -6.09
C GLY A 102 -14.43 1.33 -5.98
N PRO A 103 -14.14 0.67 -7.11
CA PRO A 103 -13.34 -0.54 -7.13
C PRO A 103 -11.89 -0.27 -6.69
N VAL A 104 -11.32 -1.22 -5.96
CA VAL A 104 -9.90 -1.31 -5.65
C VAL A 104 -9.31 -2.57 -6.30
N ILE A 105 -8.02 -2.54 -6.60
CA ILE A 105 -7.27 -3.74 -6.98
C ILE A 105 -6.43 -4.17 -5.80
N ALA A 106 -6.75 -5.32 -5.19
CA ALA A 106 -5.91 -5.95 -4.20
C ALA A 106 -4.90 -6.85 -4.90
N MET A 107 -3.62 -6.76 -4.52
CA MET A 107 -2.53 -7.55 -5.10
C MET A 107 -1.62 -8.08 -4.00
N VAL A 108 -1.13 -9.31 -4.19
CA VAL A 108 -0.07 -9.89 -3.36
C VAL A 108 1.19 -10.02 -4.20
N TRP A 109 2.24 -9.32 -3.81
CA TRP A 109 3.55 -9.39 -4.46
C TRP A 109 4.51 -10.22 -3.62
N GLN A 110 5.27 -11.10 -4.27
CA GLN A 110 6.30 -11.94 -3.65
C GLN A 110 7.69 -11.60 -4.20
N GLY A 111 8.68 -11.61 -3.33
CA GLY A 111 10.09 -11.49 -3.71
C GLY A 111 11.00 -11.09 -2.55
N ALA A 112 12.30 -11.07 -2.81
CA ALA A 112 13.31 -10.67 -1.83
C ALA A 112 13.07 -9.24 -1.31
N HIS A 113 12.92 -9.09 0.01
CA HIS A 113 12.70 -7.80 0.68
C HIS A 113 11.48 -7.03 0.14
N VAL A 114 10.45 -7.75 -0.34
CA VAL A 114 9.37 -7.16 -1.14
C VAL A 114 8.65 -6.03 -0.42
N VAL A 115 8.44 -6.12 0.91
CA VAL A 115 7.81 -5.05 1.70
C VAL A 115 8.60 -3.75 1.58
N SER A 116 9.91 -3.80 1.83
CA SER A 116 10.79 -2.63 1.76
C SER A 116 10.90 -2.07 0.35
N ILE A 117 11.04 -2.93 -0.65
CA ILE A 117 11.16 -2.54 -2.06
C ILE A 117 9.88 -1.88 -2.57
N VAL A 118 8.72 -2.49 -2.29
CA VAL A 118 7.42 -1.93 -2.70
C VAL A 118 7.18 -0.57 -2.04
N ARG A 119 7.50 -0.40 -0.76
CA ARG A 119 7.39 0.92 -0.10
C ARG A 119 8.30 1.96 -0.73
N LYS A 120 9.55 1.59 -1.05
CA LYS A 120 10.50 2.47 -1.75
C LYS A 120 9.97 2.90 -3.12
N LEU A 121 9.44 1.98 -3.93
CA LEU A 121 8.86 2.29 -5.24
C LEU A 121 7.58 3.12 -5.15
N THR A 122 6.78 2.89 -4.10
CA THR A 122 5.51 3.60 -3.90
C THR A 122 5.72 5.08 -3.57
N GLY A 123 6.76 5.41 -2.79
CA GLY A 123 7.04 6.77 -2.32
C GLY A 123 6.37 7.09 -0.98
N GLY A 124 6.66 8.28 -0.45
CA GLY A 124 6.13 8.77 0.83
C GLY A 124 4.60 8.87 0.85
N THR A 125 3.97 8.97 2.02
CA THR A 125 2.50 9.00 2.12
C THR A 125 1.88 10.19 1.36
N GLU A 126 2.55 11.34 1.38
CA GLU A 126 2.13 12.54 0.68
C GLU A 126 2.78 12.61 -0.72
N PRO A 127 1.99 12.76 -1.80
CA PRO A 127 2.54 12.88 -3.13
C PRO A 127 3.39 14.13 -3.37
N LEU A 128 2.97 15.30 -2.87
CA LEU A 128 3.70 16.56 -3.02
C LEU A 128 5.18 16.48 -2.59
N THR A 129 5.48 15.66 -1.59
CA THR A 129 6.83 15.47 -1.03
C THR A 129 7.48 14.14 -1.43
N SER A 130 6.83 13.36 -2.31
CA SER A 130 7.38 12.11 -2.83
C SER A 130 8.34 12.37 -3.97
N ASP A 131 9.47 11.66 -3.99
CA ASP A 131 10.51 11.82 -5.01
C ASP A 131 10.02 11.41 -6.41
N VAL A 132 10.59 12.08 -7.42
CA VAL A 132 10.45 11.72 -8.84
C VAL A 132 10.95 10.28 -9.06
N GLY A 133 10.22 9.51 -9.87
CA GLY A 133 10.45 8.09 -10.12
C GLY A 133 9.65 7.16 -9.20
N THR A 134 9.08 7.67 -8.11
CA THR A 134 8.12 6.91 -7.26
C THR A 134 6.72 6.96 -7.86
N ILE A 135 5.88 5.96 -7.54
CA ILE A 135 4.51 5.92 -8.05
C ILE A 135 3.72 7.18 -7.64
N ARG A 136 3.84 7.60 -6.38
CA ARG A 136 3.14 8.79 -5.89
C ARG A 136 3.69 10.08 -6.48
N GLY A 137 5.01 10.22 -6.60
CA GLY A 137 5.64 11.40 -7.19
C GLY A 137 5.36 11.57 -8.69
N ASP A 138 5.29 10.46 -9.43
CA ASP A 138 5.11 10.52 -10.89
C ASP A 138 3.65 10.72 -11.31
N PHE A 139 2.70 10.24 -10.51
CA PHE A 139 1.30 10.16 -10.93
C PHE A 139 0.34 11.02 -10.12
N VAL A 140 0.76 11.74 -9.09
CA VAL A 140 -0.19 12.42 -8.19
C VAL A 140 0.30 13.79 -7.77
N LEU A 141 -0.60 14.77 -7.86
CA LEU A 141 -0.37 16.17 -7.48
C LEU A 141 -1.03 16.55 -6.14
N ASP A 142 -1.53 15.57 -5.38
CA ASP A 142 -2.24 15.77 -4.11
C ASP A 142 -1.29 16.06 -2.94
N SER A 143 -1.81 16.70 -1.90
CA SER A 143 -1.05 17.09 -0.71
C SER A 143 -1.91 16.96 0.53
N TYR A 144 -1.30 16.94 1.71
CA TYR A 144 -2.08 17.03 2.94
C TYR A 144 -2.86 18.35 3.00
N GLN A 145 -2.30 19.45 2.52
CA GLN A 145 -2.96 20.76 2.53
C GLN A 145 -4.26 20.74 1.72
N MET A 146 -4.22 20.20 0.49
CA MET A 146 -5.42 20.09 -0.35
C MET A 146 -6.44 19.12 0.26
N ALA A 147 -5.98 18.00 0.81
CA ALA A 147 -6.84 17.03 1.46
C ALA A 147 -7.52 17.59 2.74
N ASP A 148 -6.79 18.37 3.55
CA ASP A 148 -7.29 19.02 4.76
C ASP A 148 -8.35 20.09 4.40
N MET A 149 -8.08 20.94 3.40
CA MET A 149 -9.04 21.95 2.91
C MET A 149 -10.35 21.31 2.42
N ASP A 150 -10.23 20.19 1.70
CA ASP A 150 -11.36 19.43 1.16
C ASP A 150 -12.01 18.48 2.19
N LYS A 151 -11.47 18.38 3.41
CA LYS A 151 -11.91 17.46 4.48
C LYS A 151 -12.01 15.99 4.03
N ARG A 152 -11.00 15.51 3.31
CA ARG A 152 -10.92 14.14 2.77
C ARG A 152 -9.56 13.51 3.06
N ALA A 153 -9.45 12.20 2.86
CA ALA A 153 -8.15 11.54 2.86
C ALA A 153 -7.31 12.01 1.65
N VAL A 154 -5.98 11.98 1.82
CA VAL A 154 -5.05 12.20 0.69
C VAL A 154 -5.26 11.09 -0.33
N ARG A 155 -5.52 11.48 -1.57
CA ARG A 155 -5.60 10.58 -2.72
C ARG A 155 -4.18 10.33 -3.17
N ASN A 156 -3.63 9.18 -2.79
CA ASN A 156 -2.24 8.84 -3.02
C ASN A 156 -2.07 7.51 -3.76
N LEU A 157 -3.12 7.09 -4.50
CA LEU A 157 -3.23 5.90 -5.35
C LEU A 157 -3.10 4.54 -4.68
N ILE A 158 -2.16 4.37 -3.75
CA ILE A 158 -1.69 3.04 -3.32
C ILE A 158 -1.66 2.92 -1.80
N HIS A 159 -2.11 1.78 -1.30
CA HIS A 159 -1.70 1.22 -0.01
C HIS A 159 -0.60 0.18 -0.22
N ALA A 160 0.38 0.13 0.67
CA ALA A 160 1.40 -0.91 0.71
C ALA A 160 1.72 -1.22 2.18
N SER A 161 1.78 -2.51 2.54
CA SER A 161 2.07 -2.95 3.90
C SER A 161 3.36 -2.33 4.45
N GLY A 162 3.37 -1.95 5.72
CA GLY A 162 4.49 -1.27 6.38
C GLY A 162 5.61 -2.20 6.83
N THR A 163 5.26 -3.41 7.26
CA THR A 163 6.19 -4.44 7.78
C THR A 163 5.82 -5.84 7.28
N VAL A 164 6.75 -6.81 7.42
CA VAL A 164 6.49 -8.22 7.04
C VAL A 164 5.39 -8.84 7.90
N GLU A 165 5.30 -8.48 9.18
CA GLU A 165 4.25 -8.97 10.07
C GLU A 165 2.87 -8.41 9.67
N GLU A 166 2.80 -7.09 9.44
CA GLU A 166 1.59 -6.42 8.97
C GLU A 166 1.14 -6.98 7.62
N ALA A 167 2.06 -7.18 6.69
CA ALA A 167 1.79 -7.81 5.39
C ALA A 167 1.12 -9.17 5.55
N GLY A 168 1.60 -10.02 6.47
CA GLY A 168 0.98 -11.32 6.74
C GLY A 168 -0.48 -11.20 7.20
N LYS A 169 -0.77 -10.30 8.13
CA LYS A 169 -2.13 -10.04 8.63
C LYS A 169 -3.03 -9.46 7.54
N GLU A 170 -2.51 -8.51 6.79
CA GLU A 170 -3.21 -7.87 5.68
C GLU A 170 -3.53 -8.86 4.56
N ILE A 171 -2.58 -9.70 4.15
CA ILE A 171 -2.82 -10.73 3.13
C ILE A 171 -3.92 -11.69 3.59
N ALA A 172 -3.90 -12.14 4.85
CA ALA A 172 -4.92 -13.03 5.39
C ALA A 172 -6.32 -12.37 5.49
N HIS A 173 -6.37 -11.05 5.68
CA HIS A 173 -7.61 -10.27 5.68
C HIS A 173 -8.21 -10.14 4.27
N TRP A 174 -7.36 -9.93 3.26
CA TRP A 174 -7.80 -9.66 1.90
C TRP A 174 -7.91 -10.92 1.03
N PHE A 175 -7.20 -12.01 1.32
CA PHE A 175 -7.13 -13.20 0.47
C PHE A 175 -7.29 -14.50 1.26
N SER A 176 -8.05 -15.44 0.73
CA SER A 176 -7.99 -16.85 1.15
C SER A 176 -6.83 -17.58 0.48
N GLN A 177 -6.38 -18.69 1.07
CA GLN A 177 -5.21 -19.42 0.57
C GLN A 177 -5.36 -19.95 -0.87
N ASN A 178 -6.57 -20.28 -1.30
CA ASN A 178 -6.87 -20.72 -2.66
C ASN A 178 -6.90 -19.58 -3.70
N GLU A 179 -6.88 -18.31 -3.27
CA GLU A 179 -6.73 -17.16 -4.16
C GLU A 179 -5.25 -16.82 -4.43
N LEU A 180 -4.33 -17.49 -3.73
CA LEU A 180 -2.89 -17.29 -3.87
C LEU A 180 -2.29 -18.40 -4.73
N MET A 181 -1.51 -18.00 -5.72
CA MET A 181 -0.85 -18.90 -6.68
C MET A 181 0.58 -19.15 -6.25
N ASP A 182 1.01 -20.42 -6.33
CA ASP A 182 2.41 -20.80 -6.25
C ASP A 182 2.89 -21.24 -7.63
N TYR A 183 3.82 -20.48 -8.19
CA TYR A 183 4.41 -20.71 -9.50
C TYR A 183 5.81 -20.11 -9.56
N LYS A 184 6.62 -20.56 -10.52
CA LYS A 184 8.02 -20.10 -10.68
C LYS A 184 8.17 -19.28 -11.95
N LEU A 185 8.65 -18.05 -11.82
CA LEU A 185 9.08 -17.21 -12.93
C LEU A 185 10.48 -17.62 -13.40
N ILE A 186 10.74 -17.43 -14.68
CA ILE A 186 12.08 -17.64 -15.26
C ILE A 186 13.10 -16.70 -14.60
N GLN A 187 12.71 -15.46 -14.31
CA GLN A 187 13.55 -14.48 -13.62
C GLN A 187 13.97 -14.94 -12.23
N GLU A 188 13.17 -15.73 -11.51
CA GLU A 188 13.55 -16.27 -10.20
C GLU A 188 14.75 -17.22 -10.30
N ARG A 189 14.94 -17.90 -11.45
CA ARG A 189 16.16 -18.67 -11.69
C ARG A 189 17.38 -17.77 -11.80
N ILE A 190 17.26 -16.61 -12.44
CA ILE A 190 18.39 -15.70 -12.59
C ILE A 190 18.67 -14.93 -11.29
N LEU A 191 17.64 -14.54 -10.56
CA LEU A 191 17.77 -13.71 -9.36
C LEU A 191 18.13 -14.51 -8.11
N TYR A 192 17.71 -15.77 -8.00
CA TYR A 192 17.81 -16.56 -6.76
C TYR A 192 18.57 -17.87 -6.87
N ASP A 193 18.98 -18.30 -8.06
CA ASP A 193 19.85 -19.46 -8.20
C ASP A 193 21.27 -19.09 -7.78
N VAL A 194 21.91 -19.97 -7.01
CA VAL A 194 23.20 -19.70 -6.38
C VAL A 194 24.33 -19.79 -7.40
N ASN A 195 24.24 -20.77 -8.30
CA ASN A 195 25.34 -21.12 -9.19
C ASN A 195 25.13 -20.59 -10.62
N LEU A 196 23.93 -20.07 -10.94
CA LEU A 196 23.54 -19.67 -12.29
C LEU A 196 23.84 -20.77 -13.34
N ASP A 197 23.71 -22.04 -12.91
CA ASP A 197 24.07 -23.21 -13.71
C ASP A 197 23.16 -23.30 -14.96
N GLY A 198 23.77 -23.59 -16.11
CA GLY A 198 23.05 -23.75 -17.38
C GLY A 198 22.67 -22.44 -18.08
N ILE A 199 23.36 -21.33 -17.79
CA ILE A 199 23.29 -20.12 -18.64
C ILE A 199 24.11 -20.29 -19.93
N LEU A 200 25.25 -20.98 -19.85
CA LEU A 200 26.09 -21.31 -21.00
C LEU A 200 25.85 -22.77 -21.38
N GLU A 201 25.46 -22.99 -22.64
CA GLU A 201 25.43 -24.31 -23.29
C GLU A 201 26.82 -24.69 -23.83
#